data_AF-A0A928BMA6-F1
#
_entry.id   AF-A0A928BMA6-F1
#
_cell.length_a   1.000
_cell.length_b   1.000
_cell.length_c   1.000
_cell.angle_alpha   90.00
_cell.angle_beta   90.00
_cell.angle_gamma   90.00
#
_symmetry.space_group_name_H-M   'P 1'
#
loop_
_entity.id
_entity.type
_entity.pdbx_description
1 polymer ?
#
loop_
_entity_poly.entity_id
_entity_poly.type
_entity_poly.pdbx_seq_one_letter_code
_entity_poly.pdbx_strand_id
1 'polypeptide(L)'
;MNLLYDFSSALLQARQRKGVTQEQIAFALDISHATYNAWECGHRICPYKHIIALISYFDDEQFTRQMLRILLTLQHNMAGLNRKSAGELTTYYMKLIALLADECAEWLKTLGR
;
A
#
# COMPACT_ATOMS: atom_id res chain seq x y z
N MET A 1 8.24 12.36 -10.99
CA MET A 1 7.18 11.73 -10.21
C MET A 1 7.70 11.59 -8.78
N ASN A 2 7.06 12.23 -7.80
CA ASN A 2 7.51 12.24 -6.40
C ASN A 2 6.68 11.20 -5.64
N LEU A 3 7.27 10.04 -5.38
CA LEU A 3 6.59 8.88 -4.78
C LEU A 3 5.90 9.18 -3.45
N LEU A 4 6.50 10.08 -2.65
CA LEU A 4 5.95 10.47 -1.35
C LEU A 4 4.68 11.30 -1.51
N TYR A 5 4.67 12.20 -2.50
CA TYR A 5 3.52 13.02 -2.86
C TYR A 5 2.39 12.19 -3.49
N ASP A 6 2.73 11.22 -4.34
CA ASP A 6 1.74 10.33 -4.97
C ASP A 6 1.08 9.41 -3.93
N PHE A 7 1.84 8.97 -2.92
CA PHE A 7 1.32 8.17 -1.82
C PHE A 7 0.39 8.98 -0.90
N SER A 8 0.86 10.16 -0.46
CA SER A 8 0.11 11.00 0.47
C SER A 8 -1.21 11.50 -0.13
N SER A 9 -1.20 11.87 -1.42
CA SER A 9 -2.42 12.27 -2.14
C SER A 9 -3.41 11.12 -2.32
N ALA A 10 -2.94 9.89 -2.57
CA ALA A 10 -3.81 8.72 -2.67
C ALA A 10 -4.51 8.40 -1.34
N LEU A 11 -3.83 8.54 -0.20
CA LEU A 11 -4.43 8.39 1.13
C LEU A 11 -5.55 9.39 1.37
N LEU A 12 -5.27 10.67 1.12
CA LEU A 12 -6.26 11.74 1.31
C LEU A 12 -7.52 11.49 0.47
N GLN A 13 -7.35 11.13 -0.80
CA GLN A 13 -8.48 10.88 -1.70
C GLN A 13 -9.28 9.64 -1.28
N ALA A 14 -8.62 8.54 -0.89
CA ALA A 14 -9.30 7.34 -0.40
C ALA A 14 -10.08 7.62 0.88
N ARG A 15 -9.48 8.38 1.81
CA ARG A 15 -10.14 8.81 3.05
C ARG A 15 -11.38 9.66 2.78
N GLN A 16 -11.28 10.63 1.86
CA GLN A 16 -12.41 11.47 1.46
C GLN A 16 -13.54 10.66 0.80
N ARG A 17 -13.20 9.73 -0.10
CA ARG A 17 -14.19 8.83 -0.73
C ARG A 17 -14.92 7.97 0.30
N LYS A 18 -14.19 7.44 1.28
CA LYS A 18 -14.76 6.58 2.33
C LYS A 18 -15.46 7.35 3.45
N GLY A 19 -15.22 8.65 3.57
CA GLY A 19 -15.86 9.51 4.58
C GLY A 19 -15.36 9.28 6.01
N VAL A 20 -14.09 8.90 6.19
CA VAL A 20 -13.51 8.58 7.50
C VAL A 20 -12.49 9.63 7.97
N THR A 21 -12.26 9.73 9.28
CA THR A 21 -11.24 10.62 9.87
C THR A 21 -9.88 9.93 9.96
N GLN A 22 -8.82 10.72 10.13
CA GLN A 22 -7.49 10.19 10.38
C GLN A 22 -7.44 9.38 11.69
N GLU A 23 -8.19 9.77 12.75
CA GLU A 23 -8.26 8.98 13.98
C GLU A 23 -8.88 7.62 13.76
N GLN A 24 -9.95 7.52 12.95
CA GLN A 24 -10.63 6.26 12.67
C GLN A 24 -9.71 5.27 11.95
N ILE A 25 -8.90 5.75 11.00
CA ILE A 25 -7.92 4.91 10.29
C ILE A 25 -6.79 4.51 11.24
N ALA A 26 -6.25 5.47 12.00
CA ALA A 26 -5.18 5.20 12.96
C ALA A 26 -5.59 4.15 14.00
N PHE A 27 -6.83 4.25 14.51
CA PHE A 27 -7.42 3.27 15.41
C PHE A 27 -7.56 1.89 14.75
N ALA A 28 -8.07 1.82 13.52
CA ALA A 28 -8.23 0.55 12.79
C ALA A 28 -6.90 -0.15 12.47
N LEU A 29 -5.81 0.62 12.32
CA LEU A 29 -4.47 0.11 12.04
C LEU A 29 -3.61 -0.12 13.28
N ASP A 30 -4.16 0.14 14.48
CA ASP A 30 -3.43 0.11 15.75
C ASP A 30 -2.13 0.94 15.72
N ILE A 31 -2.26 2.19 15.26
CA ILE A 31 -1.16 3.17 15.21
C ILE A 31 -1.60 4.50 15.82
N SER A 32 -0.63 5.35 16.15
CA SER A 32 -0.96 6.70 16.62
C SER A 32 -1.50 7.58 15.49
N HIS A 33 -2.41 8.50 15.83
CA HIS A 33 -2.90 9.52 14.91
C HIS A 33 -1.75 10.30 14.24
N ALA A 34 -0.72 10.66 15.01
CA ALA A 34 0.47 11.34 14.50
C ALA A 34 1.22 10.51 13.44
N THR A 35 1.25 9.19 13.57
CA THR A 35 1.88 8.29 12.58
C THR A 35 1.12 8.33 11.26
N TYR A 36 -0.21 8.21 11.30
CA TYR A 36 -1.04 8.30 10.09
C TYR A 36 -0.96 9.69 9.44
N ASN A 37 -1.04 10.76 10.25
CA ASN A 37 -0.91 12.13 9.76
C ASN A 37 0.43 12.37 9.06
N ALA A 38 1.54 11.83 9.59
CA ALA A 38 2.85 11.93 8.94
C ALA A 38 2.88 11.26 7.56
N TRP A 39 2.11 10.19 7.35
CA TRP A 39 1.97 9.52 6.06
C TRP A 39 1.09 10.33 5.09
N GLU A 40 -0.09 10.76 5.53
CA GLU A 40 -1.05 11.50 4.69
C GLU A 40 -0.55 12.92 4.31
N CYS A 41 0.33 13.51 5.11
CA CYS A 41 1.02 14.77 4.76
C CYS A 41 2.32 14.57 3.99
N GLY A 42 2.77 13.33 3.76
CA GLY A 42 4.04 13.06 3.08
C GLY A 42 5.28 13.48 3.89
N HIS A 43 5.19 13.55 5.22
CA HIS A 43 6.34 13.79 6.10
C HIS A 43 7.15 12.52 6.38
N ARG A 44 6.54 11.35 6.21
CA ARG A 44 7.18 10.05 6.48
C ARG A 44 6.69 8.99 5.49
N ILE A 45 7.60 8.11 5.07
CA ILE A 45 7.28 6.93 4.26
C ILE A 45 6.51 5.92 5.11
N CYS A 46 5.39 5.41 4.59
CA CYS A 46 4.63 4.34 5.21
C CYS A 46 5.33 2.98 5.02
N PRO A 47 5.57 2.20 6.08
CA PRO A 47 6.14 0.86 5.96
C PRO A 47 5.22 -0.12 5.21
N TYR A 48 5.80 -1.08 4.48
CA TYR A 48 5.08 -2.06 3.65
C TYR A 48 3.91 -2.77 4.35
N LYS A 49 4.13 -3.25 5.59
CA LYS A 49 3.08 -3.93 6.38
C LYS A 49 1.82 -3.08 6.57
N HIS A 50 1.97 -1.77 6.69
CA HIS A 50 0.84 -0.85 6.86
C HIS A 50 0.18 -0.50 5.52
N ILE A 51 0.91 -0.56 4.41
CA ILE A 51 0.32 -0.38 3.07
C ILE A 51 -0.68 -1.50 2.79
N ILE A 52 -0.36 -2.74 3.14
CA ILE A 52 -1.29 -3.88 3.01
C ILE A 52 -2.52 -3.65 3.89
N ALA A 53 -2.32 -3.28 5.16
CA ALA A 53 -3.43 -2.96 6.06
C ALA A 53 -4.31 -1.81 5.54
N LEU A 54 -3.73 -0.79 4.90
CA LEU A 54 -4.48 0.30 4.26
C LEU A 54 -5.28 -0.18 3.05
N ILE A 55 -4.71 -1.04 2.21
CA ILE A 55 -5.41 -1.64 1.06
C ILE A 55 -6.65 -2.40 1.55
N SER A 56 -6.46 -3.29 2.54
CA SER A 56 -7.55 -4.05 3.16
C SER A 56 -8.56 -3.14 3.85
N TYR A 57 -8.10 -2.10 4.55
CA TYR A 57 -8.98 -1.17 5.25
C TYR A 57 -9.84 -0.37 4.28
N PHE A 58 -9.27 0.19 3.22
CA PHE A 58 -10.02 1.03 2.29
C PHE A 58 -10.95 0.22 1.42
N ASP A 59 -10.53 -0.98 0.99
CA ASP A 59 -11.27 -1.85 0.06
C ASP A 59 -11.75 -1.07 -1.19
N ASP A 60 -10.87 -0.19 -1.68
CA ASP A 60 -11.14 0.73 -2.78
C ASP A 60 -10.23 0.35 -3.96
N GLU A 61 -10.85 0.01 -5.10
CA GLU A 61 -10.16 -0.52 -6.27
C GLU A 61 -9.14 0.48 -6.85
N GLN A 62 -9.49 1.78 -6.83
CA GLN A 62 -8.62 2.86 -7.30
C GLN A 62 -7.40 3.03 -6.40
N PHE A 63 -7.60 3.08 -5.09
CA PHE A 63 -6.55 3.16 -4.09
C PHE A 63 -5.63 1.95 -4.18
N THR A 64 -6.19 0.74 -4.27
CA THR A 64 -5.45 -0.51 -4.40
C THR A 64 -4.52 -0.48 -5.61
N ARG A 65 -5.04 -0.09 -6.79
CA ARG A 65 -4.22 0.06 -8.01
C ARG A 65 -3.07 1.05 -7.82
N GLN A 66 -3.35 2.19 -7.17
CA GLN A 66 -2.34 3.22 -6.95
C GLN A 66 -1.26 2.78 -5.94
N MET A 67 -1.65 2.08 -4.87
CA MET A 67 -0.72 1.50 -3.90
C MET A 67 0.16 0.43 -4.53
N LEU A 68 -0.41 -0.49 -5.31
CA LEU A 68 0.35 -1.51 -6.02
C LEU A 68 1.39 -0.89 -6.97
N ARG A 69 1.02 0.17 -7.71
CA ARG A 69 1.97 0.91 -8.55
C ARG A 69 3.13 1.52 -7.74
N ILE A 70 2.84 2.08 -6.56
CA ILE A 70 3.86 2.66 -5.67
C ILE A 70 4.78 1.57 -5.10
N LEU A 71 4.22 0.45 -4.62
CA LEU A 71 4.98 -0.71 -4.14
C LEU A 71 5.93 -1.24 -5.21
N LEU A 72 5.44 -1.39 -6.44
CA LEU A 72 6.22 -1.81 -7.59
C LEU A 72 7.34 -0.82 -7.92
N THR A 73 7.12 0.48 -7.71
CA THR A 73 8.15 1.51 -7.95
C THR A 73 9.19 1.53 -6.83
N LEU A 74 8.81 1.30 -5.57
CA LEU A 74 9.73 1.27 -4.42
C LEU A 74 10.63 0.03 -4.41
N GLN A 75 10.10 -1.12 -4.85
CA GLN A 75 10.91 -2.34 -4.99
C GLN A 75 11.94 -2.24 -6.13
N HIS A 76 11.81 -1.21 -6.98
CA HIS A 76 12.68 -0.92 -8.10
C HIS A 76 13.39 0.41 -7.97
N ASN A 77 14.59 0.36 -7.39
CA ASN A 77 15.67 1.17 -7.96
C ASN A 77 15.76 0.82 -9.47
N MET A 78 15.23 1.70 -10.33
CA MET A 78 14.72 1.45 -11.68
C MET A 78 15.74 1.00 -12.76
N ALA A 79 16.99 0.67 -12.40
CA ALA A 79 18.01 0.28 -13.38
C ALA A 79 17.83 -1.15 -13.94
N GLY A 80 17.14 -2.03 -13.21
CA GLY A 80 17.09 -3.47 -13.52
C GLY A 80 15.89 -3.93 -14.36
N LEU A 81 14.70 -3.34 -14.18
CA LEU A 81 13.49 -3.81 -14.88
C LEU A 81 13.38 -3.40 -16.33
N ASN A 82 13.83 -2.19 -16.68
CA ASN A 82 13.80 -1.72 -18.07
C ASN A 82 14.66 -2.60 -19.00
N ARG A 83 15.48 -3.51 -18.44
CA ARG A 83 16.28 -4.49 -19.17
C ARG A 83 15.66 -5.89 -19.20
N LYS A 84 14.57 -6.12 -18.46
CA LYS A 84 13.91 -7.43 -18.38
C LYS A 84 12.89 -7.59 -19.50
N SER A 85 12.82 -8.79 -20.05
CA SER A 85 11.82 -9.18 -21.03
C SER A 85 10.41 -9.25 -20.41
N ALA A 86 9.38 -9.19 -21.26
CA ALA A 86 7.99 -9.31 -20.82
C ALA A 86 7.73 -10.59 -19.99
N GLY A 87 8.35 -11.73 -20.34
CA GLY A 87 8.20 -12.99 -19.59
C GLY A 87 8.82 -12.96 -18.19
N GLU A 88 9.93 -12.25 -18.03
CA GLU A 88 10.56 -12.05 -16.72
C GLU A 88 9.75 -11.13 -15.82
N LEU A 89 9.12 -10.09 -16.41
CA LEU A 89 8.19 -9.22 -15.71
C LEU A 89 6.94 -9.99 -15.27
N THR A 90 6.34 -10.81 -16.14
CA THR A 90 5.19 -11.66 -15.79
C THR A 90 5.53 -12.61 -14.64
N THR A 91 6.66 -13.31 -14.73
CA THR A 91 7.10 -14.23 -13.66
C THR A 91 7.32 -13.49 -12.35
N TYR A 92 7.86 -12.27 -12.41
CA TYR A 92 8.08 -11.43 -11.25
C TYR A 92 6.76 -10.98 -10.61
N TYR A 93 5.81 -10.46 -11.40
CA TYR A 93 4.50 -10.05 -10.90
C TYR A 93 3.72 -11.24 -10.30
N MET A 94 3.80 -12.41 -10.91
CA MET A 94 3.19 -13.63 -10.36
C MET A 94 3.77 -14.02 -8.99
N LYS A 95 5.09 -13.88 -8.81
CA LYS A 95 5.74 -14.13 -7.50
C LYS A 95 5.33 -13.11 -6.45
N LEU A 96 5.18 -11.83 -6.82
CA LEU A 96 4.75 -10.78 -5.91
C LEU A 96 3.28 -10.96 -5.51
N ILE A 97 2.42 -11.32 -6.45
CA ILE A 97 1.01 -11.66 -6.19
C ILE A 97 0.93 -12.87 -5.25
N ALA A 98 1.75 -13.90 -5.46
CA ALA A 98 1.80 -15.06 -4.57
C ALA A 98 2.25 -14.68 -3.15
N LEU A 99 3.31 -13.86 -3.02
CA LEU A 99 3.80 -13.41 -1.72
C LEU A 99 2.74 -12.58 -0.95
N LEU A 100 2.05 -11.68 -1.66
CA LEU A 100 0.96 -10.89 -1.09
C LEU A 100 -0.25 -11.77 -0.73
N ALA A 101 -0.54 -12.80 -1.54
CA ALA A 101 -1.60 -13.75 -1.25
C ALA A 101 -1.30 -14.58 0.02
N ASP A 102 -0.05 -15.01 0.21
CA ASP A 102 0.37 -15.75 1.40
C ASP A 102 0.31 -14.88 2.67
N GLU A 103 0.78 -13.64 2.61
CA GLU A 103 0.70 -12.70 3.73
C GLU A 103 -0.76 -12.36 4.09
N CYS A 104 -1.61 -12.14 3.09
CA CYS A 104 -3.05 -11.94 3.28
C CYS A 104 -3.73 -13.18 3.87
N ALA A 105 -3.38 -14.38 3.41
CA ALA A 105 -3.93 -15.62 3.93
C ALA A 105 -3.56 -15.84 5.41
N GLU A 106 -2.33 -15.49 5.80
CA GLU A 106 -1.90 -15.58 7.20
C GLU A 106 -2.61 -14.55 8.08
N TRP A 107 -2.75 -13.31 7.60
CA TRP A 107 -3.49 -12.27 8.32
C TRP A 107 -4.98 -12.65 8.49
N LEU A 108 -5.63 -13.21 7.48
CA LEU A 108 -7.03 -13.69 7.58
C LEU A 108 -7.22 -14.76 8.65
N LYS A 109 -6.23 -15.63 8.89
CA LYS A 109 -6.27 -16.62 10.00
C LYS A 109 -6.28 -15.96 11.37
N THR A 110 -5.72 -14.75 11.49
CA THR A 110 -5.68 -14.00 12.76
C THR A 110 -6.99 -13.29 13.08
N LEU A 111 -7.86 -13.05 12.08
CA LEU A 111 -9.18 -12.42 12.25
C LEU A 111 -10.30 -13.38 12.66
N GLY A 112 -10.10 -14.69 12.50
CA GLY A 112 -11.05 -15.73 12.89
C GLY A 112 -10.96 -16.18 14.36
N ARG A 113 -10.31 -15.40 15.22
CA ARG A 113 -10.12 -15.67 16.65
C ARG A 113 -10.74 -14.58 17.52
#